data_AF-A0A7J4SKI0-F1
#
_entry.id   AF-A0A7J4SKI0-F1
#
_cell.length_a   1.000
_cell.length_b   1.000
_cell.length_c   1.000
_cell.angle_alpha   90.00
_cell.angle_beta   90.00
_cell.angle_gamma   90.00
#
_symmetry.space_group_name_H-M   'P 1'
#
loop_
_entity.id
_entity.type
_entity.pdbx_description
1 polymer ?
#
loop_
_entity_poly.entity_id
_entity_poly.type
_entity_poly.pdbx_seq_one_letter_code
_entity_poly.pdbx_strand_id
1 'polypeptide(L)'
;ETEKYAHVTYFLNGGREEVWEGEIRKMIPSPKVPTYDQQPEMNAGKVTEAAIKIIEEKNPNVLILNYANPDMVGHTGVFDATVKSVEVVDQELGKLIEFLRGKKAKIIVIADHGNAEEMGTKKDPRTSHTFNPAPVICIGLEGDLAQKKIRKGGGLSDISPTILDLLGIEKPPEMTGESLLR
;
A
#
# COMPACT_ATOMS: atom_id res chain seq x y z
N GLU A 1 -7.71 1.48 6.57
CA GLU A 1 -8.63 2.06 7.60
C GLU A 1 -9.44 3.22 7.02
N THR A 2 -10.32 3.86 7.79
CA THR A 2 -11.32 4.83 7.27
C THR A 2 -10.70 5.93 6.41
N GLU A 3 -9.58 6.53 6.84
CA GLU A 3 -8.91 7.62 6.11
C GLU A 3 -8.53 7.28 4.67
N LYS A 4 -8.12 6.03 4.44
CA LYS A 4 -7.69 5.55 3.12
C LYS A 4 -8.70 4.60 2.47
N TYR A 5 -9.92 4.47 3.01
CA TYR A 5 -10.93 3.56 2.47
C TYR A 5 -11.38 3.94 1.06
N ALA A 6 -11.65 5.23 0.80
CA ALA A 6 -12.00 5.70 -0.54
C ALA A 6 -10.86 5.48 -1.56
N HIS A 7 -9.60 5.50 -1.10
CA HIS A 7 -8.41 5.36 -1.93
C HIS A 7 -8.29 3.94 -2.50
N VAL A 8 -8.59 2.92 -1.68
CA VAL A 8 -8.58 1.50 -2.11
C VAL A 8 -9.94 1.02 -2.65
N THR A 9 -10.90 1.92 -2.85
CA THR A 9 -12.23 1.59 -3.39
C THR A 9 -12.59 2.51 -4.54
N TYR A 10 -13.19 3.67 -4.25
CA TYR A 10 -13.65 4.64 -5.25
C TYR A 10 -12.53 5.09 -6.20
N PHE A 11 -11.39 5.57 -5.67
CA PHE A 11 -10.30 6.09 -6.51
C PHE A 11 -9.59 4.98 -7.29
N LEU A 12 -9.32 3.86 -6.64
CA LEU A 12 -8.75 2.67 -7.30
C LEU A 12 -9.63 2.17 -8.45
N ASN A 13 -10.95 2.20 -8.29
CA ASN A 13 -11.91 1.78 -9.30
C ASN A 13 -12.21 2.86 -10.36
N GLY A 14 -11.39 3.92 -10.45
CA GLY A 14 -11.55 4.96 -11.47
C GLY A 14 -12.76 5.88 -11.23
N GLY A 15 -13.13 6.10 -9.97
CA GLY A 15 -14.29 6.92 -9.59
C GLY A 15 -15.62 6.17 -9.60
N ARG A 16 -15.59 4.83 -9.54
CA ARG A 16 -16.78 3.97 -9.46
C ARG A 16 -17.10 3.62 -8.01
N GLU A 17 -18.31 3.91 -7.55
CA GLU A 17 -18.77 3.55 -6.20
C GLU A 17 -19.19 2.08 -6.09
N GLU A 18 -19.88 1.58 -7.13
CA GLU A 18 -20.37 0.20 -7.19
C GLU A 18 -19.22 -0.81 -7.13
N VAL A 19 -19.39 -1.85 -6.33
CA VAL A 19 -18.46 -2.98 -6.24
C VAL A 19 -18.45 -3.78 -7.54
N TRP A 20 -17.29 -4.29 -7.94
CA TRP A 20 -17.20 -5.30 -8.98
C TRP A 20 -17.68 -6.66 -8.49
N GLU A 21 -18.09 -7.53 -9.40
CA GLU A 21 -18.39 -8.91 -9.06
C GLU A 21 -17.14 -9.58 -8.45
N GLY A 22 -17.30 -10.24 -7.31
CA GLY A 22 -16.21 -10.85 -6.56
C GLY A 22 -15.37 -9.88 -5.71
N GLU A 23 -15.59 -8.56 -5.80
CA GLU A 23 -14.89 -7.58 -4.97
C GLU A 23 -15.37 -7.64 -3.51
N ILE A 24 -14.45 -7.88 -2.57
CA ILE A 24 -14.72 -7.87 -1.13
C ILE A 24 -14.04 -6.66 -0.52
N ARG A 25 -14.81 -5.79 0.14
CA ARG A 25 -14.30 -4.61 0.84
C ARG A 25 -14.30 -4.81 2.34
N LYS A 26 -13.23 -4.38 3.01
CA LYS A 26 -13.14 -4.33 4.47
C LYS A 26 -12.61 -2.98 4.93
N MET A 27 -13.44 -2.25 5.66
CA MET A 27 -13.03 -1.02 6.35
C MET A 27 -12.73 -1.32 7.83
N ILE A 28 -11.59 -0.82 8.29
CA ILE A 28 -11.25 -0.73 9.72
C ILE A 28 -11.46 0.71 10.15
N PRO A 29 -12.24 0.99 11.21
CA PRO A 29 -12.40 2.34 11.73
C PRO A 29 -11.04 2.95 12.10
N SER A 30 -10.73 4.15 11.63
CA SER A 30 -9.57 4.92 12.11
C SER A 30 -9.78 5.36 13.58
N PRO A 31 -8.71 5.61 14.36
CA PRO A 31 -8.87 6.02 15.75
C PRO A 31 -9.54 7.39 15.85
N LYS A 32 -10.34 7.58 16.90
CA LYS A 32 -11.02 8.85 17.17
C LYS A 32 -10.12 9.76 18.01
N VAL A 33 -9.10 10.31 17.38
CA VAL A 33 -8.17 11.28 17.99
C VAL A 33 -8.25 12.61 17.24
N PRO A 34 -8.00 13.76 17.90
CA PRO A 34 -8.01 15.07 17.22
C PRO A 34 -6.99 15.16 16.08
N THR A 35 -5.80 14.60 16.29
CA THR A 35 -4.71 14.53 15.33
C THR A 35 -3.96 13.20 15.49
N TYR A 36 -3.49 12.60 14.40
CA TYR A 36 -2.96 11.24 14.40
C TYR A 36 -1.58 11.10 15.07
N ASP A 37 -0.88 12.19 15.37
CA ASP A 37 0.34 12.17 16.20
C ASP A 37 0.07 11.70 17.64
N GLN A 38 -1.18 11.79 18.11
CA GLN A 38 -1.60 11.27 19.42
C GLN A 38 -1.75 9.75 19.44
N GLN A 39 -1.85 9.12 18.26
CA GLN A 39 -1.89 7.67 18.10
C GLN A 39 -1.20 7.29 16.77
N PRO A 40 0.14 7.39 16.67
CA PRO A 40 0.87 7.20 15.42
C PRO A 40 0.75 5.80 14.82
N GLU A 41 0.47 4.79 15.67
CA GLU A 41 0.18 3.42 15.27
C GLU A 41 -1.14 3.28 14.51
N MET A 42 -2.00 4.30 14.58
CA MET A 42 -3.37 4.31 14.07
C MET A 42 -4.06 2.96 14.35
N ASN A 43 -4.60 2.29 13.33
CA ASN A 43 -5.09 0.93 13.45
C ASN A 43 -4.38 -0.03 12.48
N ALA A 44 -3.08 0.20 12.20
CA ALA A 44 -2.28 -0.63 11.30
C ALA A 44 -2.34 -2.12 11.68
N GLY A 45 -2.19 -2.45 12.96
CA GLY A 45 -2.29 -3.84 13.44
C GLY A 45 -3.65 -4.50 13.12
N LYS A 46 -4.75 -3.76 13.29
CA LYS A 46 -6.10 -4.27 12.95
C LYS A 46 -6.29 -4.41 11.44
N VAL A 47 -5.62 -3.59 10.64
CA VAL A 47 -5.59 -3.72 9.18
C VAL A 47 -4.86 -5.01 8.78
N THR A 48 -3.70 -5.29 9.37
CA THR A 48 -2.95 -6.55 9.18
C THR A 48 -3.79 -7.77 9.55
N GLU A 49 -4.36 -7.78 10.75
CA GLU A 49 -5.19 -8.89 11.25
C GLU A 49 -6.38 -9.16 10.32
N ALA A 50 -7.05 -8.09 9.87
CA ALA A 50 -8.17 -8.23 8.95
C ALA A 50 -7.75 -8.78 7.58
N ALA A 51 -6.59 -8.38 7.07
CA ALA A 51 -6.04 -8.89 5.83
C ALA A 51 -5.75 -10.39 5.91
N ILE A 52 -5.06 -10.82 6.96
CA ILE A 52 -4.76 -12.23 7.24
C ILE A 52 -6.06 -13.03 7.31
N LYS A 53 -7.04 -12.58 8.11
CA LYS A 53 -8.33 -13.24 8.26
C LYS A 53 -9.07 -13.40 6.92
N ILE A 54 -9.09 -12.35 6.09
CA ILE A 54 -9.74 -12.41 4.77
C ILE A 54 -9.04 -13.43 3.87
N ILE A 55 -7.70 -13.47 3.87
CA ILE A 55 -6.95 -14.45 3.08
C ILE A 55 -7.29 -15.87 3.54
N GLU A 56 -7.38 -16.12 4.85
CA GLU A 56 -7.72 -17.45 5.38
C GLU A 56 -9.16 -17.86 5.07
N GLU A 57 -10.12 -16.95 5.16
CA GLU A 57 -11.54 -17.25 4.99
C GLU A 57 -12.00 -17.27 3.54
N LYS A 58 -11.42 -16.41 2.69
CA LYS A 58 -11.90 -16.11 1.34
C LYS A 58 -10.88 -16.44 0.25
N ASN A 59 -9.60 -16.49 0.60
CA ASN A 59 -8.50 -16.80 -0.33
C ASN A 59 -8.60 -16.04 -1.68
N PRO A 60 -8.62 -14.69 -1.67
CA PRO A 60 -8.82 -13.91 -2.89
C PRO A 60 -7.61 -14.03 -3.83
N ASN A 61 -7.83 -13.86 -5.13
CA ASN A 61 -6.76 -13.87 -6.13
C ASN A 61 -5.82 -12.65 -6.02
N VAL A 62 -6.35 -11.51 -5.55
CA VAL A 62 -5.62 -10.26 -5.35
C VAL A 62 -6.09 -9.61 -4.06
N LEU A 63 -5.14 -9.16 -3.23
CA LEU A 63 -5.39 -8.32 -2.07
C LEU A 63 -4.76 -6.93 -2.33
N ILE A 64 -5.56 -5.88 -2.14
CA ILE A 64 -5.08 -4.50 -2.17
C ILE A 64 -5.28 -3.91 -0.78
N LEU A 65 -4.21 -3.38 -0.20
CA LEU A 65 -4.17 -2.92 1.19
C LEU A 65 -3.41 -1.59 1.26
N ASN A 66 -3.90 -0.69 2.10
CA ASN A 66 -3.25 0.59 2.36
C ASN A 66 -3.01 0.76 3.88
N TYR A 67 -1.76 1.04 4.25
CA TYR A 67 -1.39 1.56 5.55
C TYR A 67 -1.36 3.08 5.50
N ALA A 68 -2.26 3.73 6.25
CA ALA A 68 -2.46 5.17 6.18
C ALA A 68 -1.40 5.98 6.96
N ASN A 69 -0.70 5.32 7.88
CA ASN A 69 0.07 5.95 8.95
C ASN A 69 1.10 6.98 8.47
N PRO A 70 2.02 6.67 7.53
CA PRO A 70 3.11 7.58 7.22
C PRO A 70 2.61 8.89 6.64
N ASP A 71 1.50 8.85 5.91
CA ASP A 71 0.88 10.03 5.32
C ASP A 71 0.06 10.84 6.34
N MET A 72 -0.88 10.16 7.01
CA MET A 72 -1.79 10.82 7.95
C MET A 72 -1.04 11.42 9.16
N VAL A 73 0.01 10.74 9.64
CA VAL A 73 0.86 11.25 10.72
C VAL A 73 1.88 12.25 10.16
N GLY A 74 2.41 12.06 8.95
CA GLY A 74 3.27 13.03 8.26
C GLY A 74 2.64 14.42 8.15
N HIS A 75 1.33 14.49 7.86
CA HIS A 75 0.58 15.75 7.82
C HIS A 75 0.53 16.53 9.15
N THR A 76 0.85 15.90 10.28
CA THR A 76 0.91 16.59 11.59
C THR A 76 2.17 17.43 11.74
N GLY A 77 3.24 17.14 10.99
CA GLY A 77 4.54 17.80 11.13
C GLY A 77 5.32 17.37 12.39
N VAL A 78 4.81 16.40 13.17
CA VAL A 78 5.44 15.93 14.41
C VAL A 78 6.43 14.81 14.10
N PHE A 79 7.70 15.16 13.92
CA PHE A 79 8.76 14.22 13.51
C PHE A 79 8.78 12.90 14.30
N ASP A 80 8.81 12.96 15.64
CA ASP A 80 8.90 11.76 16.48
C ASP A 80 7.68 10.84 16.31
N ALA A 81 6.49 11.42 16.12
CA ALA A 81 5.28 10.67 15.82
C ALA A 81 5.35 10.04 14.42
N THR A 82 5.84 10.77 13.41
CA THR A 82 6.01 10.22 12.06
C THR A 82 6.99 9.06 12.05
N VAL A 83 8.13 9.18 12.74
CA VAL A 83 9.08 8.06 12.90
C VAL A 83 8.36 6.85 13.50
N LYS A 84 7.59 7.06 14.57
CA LYS A 84 6.85 5.97 15.19
C LYS A 84 5.83 5.32 14.25
N SER A 85 5.16 6.13 13.43
CA SER A 85 4.19 5.67 12.45
C SER A 85 4.82 4.75 11.40
N VAL A 86 6.04 5.06 10.95
CA VAL A 86 6.81 4.27 9.98
C VAL A 86 7.29 2.96 10.61
N GLU A 87 7.80 2.99 11.85
CA GLU A 87 8.19 1.78 12.59
C GLU A 87 7.02 0.79 12.75
N VAL A 88 5.83 1.31 13.06
CA VAL A 88 4.63 0.47 13.20
C VAL A 88 4.27 -0.17 11.86
N VAL A 89 4.30 0.59 10.76
CA VAL A 89 4.02 0.04 9.43
C VAL A 89 5.06 -1.00 9.03
N ASP A 90 6.35 -0.79 9.31
CA ASP A 90 7.40 -1.78 9.06
C ASP A 90 7.14 -3.09 9.81
N GLN A 91 6.81 -3.01 11.11
CA GLN A 91 6.48 -4.17 11.91
C GLN A 91 5.25 -4.93 11.37
N GLU A 92 4.19 -4.21 11.03
CA GLU A 92 2.93 -4.78 10.56
C GLU A 92 3.02 -5.34 9.13
N LEU A 93 3.74 -4.65 8.25
CA LEU A 93 4.07 -5.14 6.91
C LEU A 93 4.93 -6.40 6.99
N GLY A 94 5.92 -6.44 7.89
CA GLY A 94 6.76 -7.62 8.11
C GLY A 94 5.93 -8.85 8.50
N LYS A 95 4.99 -8.70 9.45
CA LYS A 95 4.05 -9.78 9.82
C LYS A 95 3.23 -10.27 8.63
N LEU A 96 2.67 -9.35 7.85
CA LEU A 96 1.87 -9.70 6.67
C LEU A 96 2.70 -10.42 5.61
N ILE A 97 3.92 -9.95 5.33
CA ILE A 97 4.83 -10.57 4.37
C ILE A 97 5.19 -11.99 4.80
N GLU A 98 5.52 -12.22 6.07
CA GLU A 98 5.82 -13.57 6.57
C GLU A 98 4.63 -14.53 6.40
N PHE A 99 3.42 -14.07 6.73
CA PHE A 99 2.22 -14.85 6.48
C PHE A 99 2.02 -15.17 4.98
N LEU A 100 2.18 -14.16 4.12
CA LEU A 100 2.02 -14.29 2.66
C LEU A 100 3.09 -15.19 2.02
N ARG A 101 4.31 -15.22 2.56
CA ARG A 101 5.36 -16.17 2.14
C ARG A 101 4.92 -17.62 2.35
N GLY A 102 4.29 -17.92 3.49
CA GLY A 102 3.72 -19.24 3.76
C GLY A 102 2.61 -19.64 2.77
N LYS A 103 1.98 -18.66 2.12
CA LYS A 103 0.96 -18.86 1.06
C LYS A 103 1.54 -18.84 -0.36
N LYS A 104 2.87 -18.68 -0.51
CA LYS A 104 3.56 -18.51 -1.81
C LYS A 104 2.97 -17.36 -2.65
N ALA A 105 2.52 -16.30 -1.99
CA ALA A 105 1.99 -15.13 -2.67
C ALA A 105 3.13 -14.30 -3.30
N LYS A 106 2.82 -13.69 -4.45
CA LYS A 106 3.65 -12.65 -5.07
C LYS A 106 3.22 -11.30 -4.49
N ILE A 107 4.17 -10.54 -3.96
CA ILE A 107 3.89 -9.31 -3.21
C ILE A 107 4.54 -8.14 -3.93
N ILE A 108 3.79 -7.05 -4.10
CA ILE A 108 4.31 -5.75 -4.56
C ILE A 108 4.10 -4.74 -3.44
N VAL A 109 5.20 -4.17 -2.93
CA VAL A 109 5.16 -3.06 -1.96
C VAL A 109 5.48 -1.77 -2.71
N ILE A 110 4.58 -0.79 -2.62
CA ILE A 110 4.70 0.54 -3.22
C ILE A 110 4.23 1.63 -2.25
N ALA A 111 4.49 2.88 -2.60
CA ALA A 111 3.76 4.04 -2.07
C ALA A 111 3.06 4.78 -3.23
N ASP A 112 1.94 5.43 -2.94
CA ASP A 112 1.23 6.31 -3.87
C ASP A 112 1.94 7.67 -4.02
N HIS A 113 2.58 8.17 -2.97
CA HIS A 113 3.46 9.34 -2.99
C HIS A 113 4.37 9.40 -1.75
N GLY A 114 5.24 10.41 -1.67
CA GLY A 114 6.03 10.74 -0.49
C GLY A 114 5.33 11.71 0.47
N ASN A 115 5.78 11.73 1.72
CA ASN A 115 5.39 12.65 2.81
C ASN A 115 6.38 12.50 3.98
N ALA A 116 6.34 11.34 4.65
CA ALA A 116 7.05 11.06 5.89
C ALA A 116 8.60 11.19 5.83
N GLU A 117 9.19 11.14 4.63
CA GLU A 117 10.62 11.25 4.44
C GLU A 117 11.16 12.69 4.54
N GLU A 118 10.29 13.71 4.47
CA GLU A 118 10.71 15.12 4.52
C GLU A 118 9.86 15.96 5.49
N MET A 119 10.16 15.84 6.79
CA MET A 119 9.37 16.45 7.88
C MET A 119 9.77 17.90 8.25
N GLY A 120 10.81 18.46 7.63
CA GLY A 120 11.32 19.78 7.98
C GLY A 120 11.99 19.81 9.36
N THR A 121 11.77 20.89 10.13
CA THR A 121 12.32 21.06 11.48
C THR A 121 11.21 21.32 12.49
N LYS A 122 11.49 21.17 13.79
CA LYS A 122 10.50 21.49 14.84
C LYS A 122 10.00 22.95 14.81
N LYS A 123 10.81 23.89 14.28
CA LYS A 123 10.42 25.31 14.15
C LYS A 123 9.71 25.63 12.84
N ASP A 124 9.91 24.80 11.83
CA ASP A 124 9.38 24.93 10.48
C ASP A 124 9.00 23.53 9.98
N PRO A 125 7.89 22.97 10.50
CA PRO A 125 7.48 21.63 10.17
C PRO A 125 6.91 21.58 8.75
N ARG A 126 7.23 20.50 8.02
CA ARG A 126 6.60 20.23 6.73
C ARG A 126 5.48 19.25 6.91
N THR A 127 4.33 19.60 6.34
CA THR A 127 3.06 18.86 6.46
C THR A 127 2.47 18.51 5.10
N SER A 128 3.22 18.69 4.01
CA SER A 128 2.77 18.44 2.64
C SER A 128 3.42 17.20 2.06
N HIS A 129 2.80 16.62 1.04
CA HIS A 129 3.43 15.59 0.23
C HIS A 129 4.71 16.11 -0.44
N THR A 130 5.52 15.18 -0.93
CA THR A 130 6.74 15.47 -1.68
C THR A 130 6.62 14.98 -3.13
N PHE A 131 7.58 15.40 -3.96
CA PHE A 131 7.78 14.86 -5.31
C PHE A 131 8.84 13.76 -5.35
N ASN A 132 9.24 13.22 -4.20
CA ASN A 132 10.25 12.17 -4.14
C ASN A 132 9.72 10.88 -4.79
N PRO A 133 10.56 10.11 -5.51
CA PRO A 133 10.13 8.84 -6.08
C PRO A 133 9.70 7.84 -4.99
N ALA A 134 8.55 7.19 -5.20
CA ALA A 134 8.08 6.11 -4.35
C ALA A 134 8.89 4.81 -4.60
N PRO A 135 9.12 3.97 -3.58
CA PRO A 135 9.76 2.68 -3.75
C PRO A 135 8.83 1.70 -4.48
N VAL A 136 9.43 0.70 -5.13
CA VAL A 136 8.74 -0.49 -5.61
C VAL A 136 9.58 -1.72 -5.28
N ILE A 137 8.98 -2.68 -4.58
CA ILE A 137 9.64 -3.91 -4.14
C ILE A 137 8.75 -5.09 -4.52
N CYS A 138 9.31 -6.06 -5.25
CA CYS A 138 8.63 -7.31 -5.59
C CYS A 138 9.22 -8.46 -4.76
N ILE A 139 8.37 -9.26 -4.13
CA ILE A 139 8.75 -10.37 -3.24
C ILE A 139 8.00 -11.63 -3.67
N GLY A 140 8.61 -12.81 -3.51
CA GLY A 140 7.97 -14.09 -3.83
C GLY A 140 7.95 -14.40 -5.34
N LEU A 141 8.86 -13.82 -6.11
CA LEU A 141 9.05 -14.18 -7.51
C LEU A 141 9.89 -15.46 -7.59
N GLU A 142 9.39 -16.48 -8.29
CA GLU A 142 10.02 -17.79 -8.48
C GLU A 142 10.17 -18.11 -9.98
N GLY A 143 11.01 -19.09 -10.32
CA GLY A 143 11.23 -19.52 -11.70
C GLY A 143 11.74 -18.39 -12.61
N ASP A 144 11.16 -18.28 -13.82
CA ASP A 144 11.52 -17.24 -14.79
C ASP A 144 11.27 -15.81 -14.25
N LEU A 145 10.26 -15.64 -13.38
CA LEU A 145 9.98 -14.34 -12.75
C LEU A 145 11.10 -13.89 -11.80
N ALA A 146 11.84 -14.83 -11.20
CA ALA A 146 12.96 -14.51 -10.33
C ALA A 146 14.16 -13.91 -11.09
N GLN A 147 14.22 -14.12 -12.42
CA GLN A 147 15.25 -13.54 -13.28
C GLN A 147 14.88 -12.13 -13.76
N LYS A 148 13.59 -11.76 -13.68
CA LYS A 148 13.13 -10.44 -14.10
C LYS A 148 13.65 -9.35 -13.16
N LYS A 149 14.00 -8.19 -13.71
CA LYS A 149 14.41 -7.00 -12.98
C LYS A 149 13.32 -5.93 -13.06
N ILE A 150 13.25 -5.08 -12.04
CA ILE A 150 12.44 -3.86 -12.08
C ILE A 150 13.13 -2.86 -13.02
N ARG A 151 12.46 -2.47 -14.10
CA ARG A 151 12.98 -1.48 -15.05
C ARG A 151 13.07 -0.08 -14.43
N LYS A 152 14.01 0.73 -14.93
CA LYS A 152 14.11 2.15 -14.56
C LYS A 152 13.00 2.97 -15.23
N GLY A 153 12.69 4.13 -14.63
CA GLY A 153 11.73 5.10 -15.20
C GLY A 153 10.28 4.60 -15.20
N GLY A 154 9.89 3.84 -14.18
CA GLY A 154 8.50 3.44 -13.97
C GLY A 154 7.68 4.52 -13.27
N GLY A 155 6.35 4.40 -13.36
CA GLY A 155 5.39 5.23 -12.63
C GLY A 155 4.22 4.40 -12.09
N LEU A 156 3.29 5.06 -11.39
CA LEU A 156 2.12 4.38 -10.80
C LEU A 156 1.23 3.69 -11.83
N SER A 157 1.17 4.21 -13.06
CA SER A 157 0.46 3.60 -14.19
C SER A 157 0.95 2.20 -14.55
N ASP A 158 2.16 1.83 -14.12
CA ASP A 158 2.81 0.56 -14.44
C ASP A 158 2.49 -0.54 -13.43
N ILE A 159 1.89 -0.20 -12.28
CA ILE A 159 1.58 -1.15 -11.21
C ILE A 159 0.49 -2.14 -11.64
N SER A 160 -0.63 -1.67 -12.17
CA SER A 160 -1.71 -2.55 -12.63
C SER A 160 -1.27 -3.49 -13.77
N PRO A 161 -0.56 -3.03 -14.82
CA PRO A 161 0.09 -3.92 -15.80
C PRO A 161 1.03 -4.96 -15.18
N THR A 162 1.79 -4.59 -14.14
CA THR A 162 2.68 -5.52 -13.43
C THR A 162 1.90 -6.60 -12.68
N ILE A 163 0.77 -6.23 -12.04
CA ILE A 163 -0.13 -7.19 -11.39
C ILE A 163 -0.71 -8.18 -12.42
N LEU A 164 -1.14 -7.70 -13.60
CA LEU A 164 -1.66 -8.58 -14.66
C LEU A 164 -0.59 -9.56 -15.17
N ASP A 165 0.64 -9.10 -15.39
CA ASP A 165 1.79 -9.95 -15.77
C ASP A 165 2.04 -11.05 -14.72
N LEU A 166 2.00 -10.71 -13.43
CA LEU A 166 2.14 -11.68 -12.33
C LEU A 166 1.00 -12.71 -12.26
N LEU A 167 -0.21 -12.34 -12.68
CA LEU A 167 -1.38 -13.20 -12.74
C LEU A 167 -1.49 -14.00 -14.06
N GLY A 168 -0.66 -13.69 -15.06
CA GLY A 168 -0.77 -14.28 -16.40
C GLY A 168 -2.03 -13.83 -17.15
N ILE A 169 -2.54 -12.63 -16.86
CA ILE A 169 -3.71 -12.04 -17.51
C ILE A 169 -3.24 -11.10 -18.61
N GLU A 170 -3.86 -11.18 -19.79
CA GLU A 170 -3.56 -10.27 -20.91
C GLU A 170 -3.90 -8.82 -20.55
N LYS A 171 -2.94 -7.91 -20.76
CA LYS A 171 -3.13 -6.48 -20.50
C LYS A 171 -4.11 -5.89 -21.54
N PRO A 172 -5.20 -5.24 -21.12
CA PRO A 172 -6.13 -4.59 -22.05
C PRO A 172 -5.47 -3.37 -22.73
N PRO A 173 -5.87 -3.03 -23.97
CA PRO A 173 -5.26 -1.93 -24.74
C PRO A 173 -5.44 -0.54 -24.10
N GLU A 174 -6.46 -0.35 -23.26
CA GLU A 174 -6.71 0.89 -22.52
C GLU A 174 -5.64 1.14 -21.44
N MET A 175 -4.98 0.10 -20.94
CA MET A 175 -3.85 0.24 -20.02
C MET A 175 -2.57 0.55 -20.79
N THR A 176 -2.26 1.85 -20.89
CA THR A 176 -1.06 2.36 -21.60
C THR A 176 0.24 2.20 -20.81
N GLY A 177 0.17 1.93 -19.50
CA GLY A 177 1.33 1.58 -18.68
C GLY A 177 1.93 0.23 -19.07
N GLU A 178 3.16 -0.02 -18.65
CA GLU A 178 3.94 -1.20 -19.03
C GLU A 178 4.46 -1.91 -17.79
N SER A 179 4.38 -3.24 -17.75
CA SER A 179 4.90 -4.05 -16.63
C SER A 179 6.31 -3.59 -16.25
N LEU A 180 6.54 -3.44 -14.94
CA LEU A 180 7.82 -3.06 -14.40
C LEU A 180 8.83 -4.21 -14.48
N LEU A 181 8.35 -5.45 -14.62
CA LEU A 181 9.19 -6.65 -14.68
C LEU A 181 9.68 -6.89 -16.10
N ARG A 182 11.00 -6.92 -16.28
CA ARG A 182 11.70 -7.19 -17.54
C ARG A 182 12.66 -8.35 -17.40
#